data_AF-A0A7C5XI37-F1
#
_entry.id   AF-A0A7C5XI37-F1
#
_cell.length_a   1.000
_cell.length_b   1.000
_cell.length_c   1.000
_cell.angle_alpha   90.00
_cell.angle_beta   90.00
_cell.angle_gamma   90.00
#
_symmetry.space_group_name_H-M   'P 1'
#
loop_
_entity.id
_entity.type
_entity.pdbx_description
1 polymer ?
#
loop_
_entity_poly.entity_id
_entity_poly.type
_entity_poly.pdbx_seq_one_letter_code
_entity_poly.pdbx_strand_id
1 'polypeptide(L)' 'MAYNKPLAKKLRLINREKSNQPIPVWVTAKTLMKIRRRFRLRH' A
#
# COMPACT_ATOMS: atom_id res chain seq x y z
N MET A 1 1.28 -0.89 -15.40
CA MET A 1 0.53 -2.17 -15.26
C MET A 1 0.33 -2.78 -16.65
N ALA A 2 1.01 -3.87 -17.02
CA ALA A 2 0.95 -4.43 -18.40
C ALA A 2 -0.45 -4.94 -18.81
N TYR A 3 -0.84 -4.82 -20.08
CA TYR A 3 -2.20 -5.13 -20.54
C TYR A 3 -2.52 -6.63 -20.55
N ASN A 4 -1.75 -7.44 -21.31
CA ASN A 4 -1.99 -8.88 -21.44
C ASN A 4 -1.16 -9.68 -20.43
N LYS A 5 -1.70 -9.93 -19.24
CA LYS A 5 -1.07 -10.74 -18.20
C LYS A 5 -2.09 -11.70 -17.56
N PRO A 6 -1.66 -12.90 -17.11
CA PRO A 6 -2.55 -13.83 -16.42
C PRO A 6 -3.26 -13.18 -15.23
N LEU A 7 -4.51 -13.57 -14.99
CA LEU A 7 -5.34 -13.00 -13.91
C LEU A 7 -4.66 -13.10 -12.54
N ALA A 8 -4.04 -14.24 -12.23
CA ALA A 8 -3.31 -14.42 -10.98
C ALA A 8 -2.18 -13.38 -10.80
N LYS A 9 -1.43 -13.08 -11.87
CA LYS A 9 -0.40 -12.04 -11.86
C LYS A 9 -1.02 -10.65 -11.70
N LYS A 10 -2.17 -10.39 -12.34
CA LYS A 10 -2.92 -9.13 -12.21
C LYS A 10 -3.34 -8.89 -10.76
N LEU A 11 -3.94 -9.87 -10.10
CA LEU A 11 -4.37 -9.76 -8.70
C LEU A 11 -3.19 -9.55 -7.74
N ARG A 12 -2.08 -10.28 -7.94
CA ARG A 12 -0.85 -10.08 -7.15
C ARG A 12 -0.31 -8.66 -7.27
N LEU A 13 -0.31 -8.10 -8.49
CA LEU A 13 0.13 -6.73 -8.72
C LEU A 13 -0.85 -5.71 -8.10
N ILE A 14 -2.16 -5.90 -8.25
CA ILE A 14 -3.17 -5.02 -7.62
C ILE A 14 -3.01 -5.01 -6.09
N ASN A 15 -2.84 -6.17 -5.47
CA ASN A 15 -2.63 -6.24 -4.03
C ASN A 15 -1.32 -5.54 -3.61
N ARG A 16 -0.26 -5.67 -4.41
CA ARG A 16 1.01 -4.98 -4.18
C ARG A 16 0.87 -3.47 -4.28
N GLU A 17 0.12 -2.96 -5.26
CA GLU A 17 -0.20 -1.53 -5.41
C GLU A 17 -1.02 -1.00 -4.24
N LYS A 18 -2.11 -1.70 -3.86
CA LYS A 18 -2.99 -1.29 -2.76
C LYS A 18 -2.28 -1.27 -1.41
N SER A 19 -1.37 -2.21 -1.18
CA SER A 19 -0.58 -2.26 0.07
C SER A 19 0.55 -1.23 0.12
N ASN A 20 0.95 -0.66 -1.02
CA ASN A 20 2.01 0.34 -1.14
C ASN A 20 1.52 1.79 -0.96
N GLN A 21 0.52 2.00 -0.11
CA GLN A 21 -0.05 3.31 0.17
C GLN A 21 0.41 3.85 1.52
N PRO A 22 0.63 5.19 1.64
CA PRO A 22 1.01 5.81 2.89
C PRO A 22 -0.07 5.63 3.97
N ILE A 23 0.32 5.83 5.23
CA ILE A 23 -0.62 5.73 6.35
C ILE A 23 -1.54 6.96 6.32
N PRO A 24 -2.87 6.79 6.46
CA PRO A 24 -3.79 7.93 6.53
C PRO A 24 -3.52 8.81 7.74
N VAL A 25 -3.65 10.13 7.55
CA VAL A 25 -3.36 11.14 8.59
C VAL A 25 -4.17 10.91 9.87
N TRP A 26 -5.44 10.53 9.74
CA TRP A 26 -6.32 10.28 10.89
C TRP A 26 -5.83 9.14 11.79
N VAL A 27 -5.09 8.15 11.24
CA VAL A 27 -4.51 7.06 12.03
C VAL A 27 -3.36 7.57 12.88
N THR A 28 -2.51 8.44 12.32
CA THR A 28 -1.42 9.08 13.06
C THR A 28 -1.95 9.97 14.17
N ALA A 29 -3.01 10.74 13.90
CA ALA A 29 -3.69 11.54 14.92
C ALA A 29 -4.29 10.67 16.04
N LYS A 30 -5.02 9.61 15.69
CA LYS A 30 -5.62 8.67 16.66
C LYS A 30 -4.58 7.97 17.54
N THR A 31 -3.37 7.77 17.03
CA THR A 31 -2.29 7.07 17.75
C THR A 31 -1.30 8.01 18.43
N LEU A 32 -1.61 9.30 18.57
CA LEU A 32 -0.71 10.31 19.17
C LEU A 32 0.70 10.24 18.57
N MET A 33 0.76 10.12 17.23
CA MET A 33 2.01 10.00 16.48
C MET A 33 2.86 8.77 16.82
N LYS A 34 2.31 7.72 17.47
CA LYS A 34 3.02 6.44 17.65
C LYS A 34 3.23 5.73 16.31
N ILE A 35 2.25 5.81 15.40
CA ILE A 35 2.35 5.24 14.05
C ILE A 35 2.46 6.39 13.03
N ARG A 36 3.69 6.71 12.62
CA ARG A 36 4.00 7.87 11.76
C ARG A 36 4.21 7.51 10.30
N ARG A 37 4.80 6.35 10.03
CA ARG A 37 5.16 5.93 8.66
C ARG A 37 5.02 4.43 8.49
N ARG A 38 4.78 4.01 7.25
CA ARG A 38 4.80 2.60 6.85
C ARG A 38 6.21 2.24 6.41
N PHE A 39 6.83 1.26 7.07
CA PHE A 39 8.22 0.86 6.81
C PHE A 39 8.42 0.11 5.48
N ARG A 40 7.34 -0.45 4.90
CA ARG A 40 7.40 -1.28 3.70
C ARG A 40 6.91 -0.56 2.43
N LEU A 41 6.95 0.77 2.43
CA LEU A 41 6.72 1.55 1.21
C LEU A 41 7.86 1.32 0.23
N ARG A 42 7.50 1.25 -1.05
CA ARG A 42 8.40 0.96 -2.17
C ARG A 42 8.19 2.04 -3.24
N HIS A 43 9.26 2.38 -3.94
CA HIS A 43 9.23 3.22 -5.14
C HIS A 43 9.20 2.32 -6.39
#